data_AF-A0A6A2XP52-F1
#
_entry.id   AF-A0A6A2XP52-F1
#
_cell.length_a   1.000
_cell.length_b   1.000
_cell.length_c   1.000
_cell.angle_alpha   90.00
_cell.angle_beta   90.00
_cell.angle_gamma   90.00
#
_symmetry.space_group_name_H-M   'P 1'
#
loop_
_entity.id
_entity.type
_entity.pdbx_description
1 polymer ?
#
loop_
_entity_poly.entity_id
_entity_poly.type
_entity_poly.pdbx_seq_one_letter_code
_entity_poly.pdbx_strand_id
1 'polypeptide(L)'
;MAEASITINDVVFVVDCGKAKETTYDALNNTPCLLPSWISQASARQVKKGRAGRVQPGVCYHLYPSCVYESFSEYQLPELLRTPLNSLCLQIKSLQVESIGEFLSAALQAPEPLAVQNAIEFLKMVGALDEKENLTNLASPLLFHSGDVKAQKEAVALLHFYCAVFILGTKEAIFTDPSVSLFS
;
A
#
# COMPACT_ATOMS: atom_id res chain seq x y z
N MET A 1 0.21 1.44 -13.72
CA MET A 1 -0.62 2.57 -13.23
C MET A 1 -1.38 3.28 -14.37
N ALA A 2 -1.96 2.54 -15.33
CA ALA A 2 -2.78 3.12 -16.40
C ALA A 2 -4.17 2.47 -16.52
N GLU A 3 -4.50 1.55 -15.61
CA GLU A 3 -5.72 0.73 -15.66
C GLU A 3 -6.97 1.45 -15.15
N ALA A 4 -6.79 2.41 -14.25
CA ALA A 4 -7.89 3.19 -13.66
C ALA A 4 -7.62 4.70 -13.54
N SER A 5 -6.36 5.16 -13.64
CA SER A 5 -5.99 6.53 -13.25
C SER A 5 -5.70 7.50 -14.40
N ILE A 6 -5.52 7.02 -15.64
CA ILE A 6 -5.16 7.86 -16.78
C ILE A 6 -6.04 7.49 -17.98
N THR A 7 -6.86 8.44 -18.42
CA THR A 7 -7.61 8.32 -19.67
C THR A 7 -6.79 8.95 -20.78
N ILE A 8 -6.23 8.13 -21.66
CA ILE A 8 -5.54 8.61 -22.86
C ILE A 8 -6.56 8.61 -23.99
N ASN A 9 -6.87 9.79 -24.52
CA ASN A 9 -7.72 9.92 -25.70
C ASN A 9 -6.98 9.36 -26.93
N ASP A 10 -7.72 8.89 -27.93
CA ASP A 10 -7.19 8.39 -29.22
C ASP A 10 -6.44 7.05 -29.20
N VAL A 11 -6.54 6.27 -28.12
CA VAL A 11 -6.06 4.89 -28.11
C VAL A 11 -7.03 4.00 -28.90
N VAL A 12 -6.57 3.46 -30.03
CA VAL A 12 -7.35 2.56 -30.89
C VAL A 12 -6.89 1.11 -30.75
N PHE A 13 -5.61 0.91 -30.42
CA PHE A 13 -5.02 -0.41 -30.25
C PHE A 13 -4.50 -0.58 -28.83
N VAL A 14 -4.89 -1.68 -28.20
CA VAL A 14 -4.44 -2.06 -26.87
C VAL A 14 -3.79 -3.43 -26.99
N VAL A 15 -2.58 -3.57 -26.43
CA VAL A 15 -1.91 -4.85 -26.30
C VAL A 15 -1.87 -5.20 -24.82
N ASP A 16 -2.54 -6.27 -24.45
CA ASP A 16 -2.68 -6.77 -23.09
C ASP A 16 -1.87 -8.06 -22.93
N CYS A 17 -0.82 -8.01 -22.13
CA CYS A 17 0.02 -9.18 -21.82
C CYS A 17 -0.55 -10.06 -20.70
N GLY A 18 -1.63 -9.63 -20.03
CA GLY A 18 -2.26 -10.36 -18.93
C GLY A 18 -1.48 -10.34 -17.62
N LYS A 19 -0.36 -9.61 -17.53
CA LYS A 19 0.44 -9.52 -16.30
C LYS A 19 0.54 -8.10 -15.80
N ALA A 20 0.45 -7.96 -14.48
CA ALA A 20 0.69 -6.71 -13.77
C ALA A 20 1.65 -6.95 -12.60
N LYS A 21 2.36 -5.89 -12.19
CA LYS A 21 3.06 -5.92 -10.90
C LYS A 21 2.03 -5.65 -9.81
N GLU A 22 1.86 -6.61 -8.92
CA GLU A 22 0.93 -6.51 -7.80
C GLU A 22 1.71 -6.47 -6.48
N THR A 23 1.28 -5.59 -5.60
CA THR A 23 1.76 -5.58 -4.22
C THR A 23 1.08 -6.72 -3.48
N THR A 24 1.91 -7.57 -2.88
CA THR A 24 1.57 -8.70 -2.02
C THR A 24 2.23 -8.50 -0.67
N TYR A 25 1.79 -9.20 0.35
CA TYR A 25 2.38 -9.14 1.67
C TYR A 25 2.78 -10.54 2.12
N ASP A 26 4.05 -10.71 2.46
CA ASP A 26 4.59 -11.94 3.05
C ASP A 26 4.59 -11.79 4.57
N ALA A 27 3.65 -12.47 5.24
CA ALA A 27 3.51 -12.43 6.69
C ALA A 27 4.66 -13.14 7.42
N LEU A 28 5.31 -14.13 6.81
CA LEU A 28 6.45 -14.83 7.44
C LEU A 28 7.67 -13.92 7.53
N ASN A 29 7.92 -13.16 6.47
CA ASN A 29 9.04 -12.22 6.39
C ASN A 29 8.64 -10.77 6.77
N ASN A 30 7.38 -10.54 7.15
CA ASN A 30 6.80 -9.23 7.44
C ASN A 30 7.16 -8.15 6.39
N THR A 31 7.12 -8.52 5.11
CA THR A 31 7.65 -7.68 4.03
C THR A 31 6.64 -7.54 2.88
N PRO A 32 6.33 -6.30 2.43
CA PRO A 32 5.57 -6.09 1.21
C PRO A 32 6.44 -6.42 -0.01
N CYS A 33 5.90 -7.24 -0.91
CA CYS A 33 6.57 -7.74 -2.10
C CYS A 33 5.85 -7.24 -3.36
N LEU A 34 6.59 -6.73 -4.34
CA LEU A 34 6.04 -6.32 -5.64
C LEU A 34 6.40 -7.37 -6.69
N LEU A 35 5.46 -8.28 -6.96
CA LEU A 35 5.70 -9.44 -7.81
C LEU A 35 4.87 -9.37 -9.11
N PRO A 36 5.40 -9.88 -10.24
CA PRO A 36 4.62 -10.03 -11.45
C PRO A 36 3.58 -11.14 -11.27
N SER A 37 2.31 -10.77 -11.37
CA SER A 37 1.12 -11.62 -11.20
C SER A 37 0.26 -11.59 -12.45
N TRP A 38 -0.57 -12.62 -12.65
CA TRP A 38 -1.62 -12.60 -13.66
C TRP A 38 -2.73 -11.66 -13.19
N ILE A 39 -3.25 -10.84 -14.12
CA ILE A 39 -4.36 -9.93 -13.82
C ILE A 39 -5.66 -10.72 -13.62
N SER A 40 -6.62 -10.12 -12.92
CA SER A 40 -7.96 -10.68 -12.81
C SER A 40 -8.74 -10.62 -14.13
N GLN A 41 -9.76 -11.46 -14.28
CA GLN A 41 -10.70 -11.37 -15.40
C GLN A 41 -11.39 -10.00 -15.44
N ALA A 42 -11.74 -9.45 -14.28
CA ALA A 42 -12.30 -8.10 -14.17
C ALA A 42 -11.34 -7.05 -14.75
N SER A 43 -10.05 -7.11 -14.42
CA SER A 43 -9.00 -6.25 -14.95
C SER A 43 -8.86 -6.37 -16.47
N ALA A 44 -8.78 -7.59 -17.01
CA ALA A 44 -8.72 -7.84 -18.44
C ALA A 44 -9.96 -7.28 -19.18
N ARG A 45 -11.15 -7.44 -18.61
CA ARG A 45 -12.39 -6.85 -19.14
C ARG A 45 -12.38 -5.32 -19.09
N GLN A 46 -11.83 -4.72 -18.03
CA GLN A 46 -11.70 -3.27 -17.90
C GLN A 46 -10.74 -2.67 -18.93
N VAL A 47 -9.63 -3.37 -19.23
CA VAL A 47 -8.73 -3.01 -20.32
C VAL A 47 -9.47 -2.99 -21.67
N LYS A 48 -10.28 -4.02 -21.94
CA LYS A 48 -11.09 -4.12 -23.16
C LYS A 48 -12.14 -3.01 -23.29
N LYS A 49 -12.86 -2.68 -22.21
CA LYS A 49 -13.95 -1.68 -22.23
C LYS A 49 -13.46 -0.23 -22.12
N GLY A 50 -12.31 -0.01 -21.47
CA GLY A 50 -11.92 1.32 -21.00
C GLY A 50 -10.92 2.07 -21.87
N ARG A 51 -10.15 1.36 -22.72
CA ARG A 51 -8.96 1.95 -23.38
C ARG A 51 -9.05 2.06 -24.89
N ALA A 52 -9.59 1.06 -25.58
CA ALA A 52 -9.89 1.10 -27.01
C ALA A 52 -11.40 1.35 -27.16
N GLY A 53 -11.81 2.23 -28.08
CA GLY A 53 -13.25 2.42 -28.35
C GLY A 53 -13.88 3.71 -27.85
N ARG A 54 -13.15 4.62 -27.18
CA ARG A 54 -13.75 5.85 -26.64
C ARG A 54 -14.20 6.84 -27.70
N VAL A 55 -13.38 7.03 -28.74
CA VAL A 55 -13.63 8.01 -29.81
C VAL A 55 -14.01 7.31 -31.13
N GLN A 56 -13.50 6.09 -31.33
CA GLN A 56 -13.70 5.28 -32.53
C GLN A 56 -13.51 3.79 -32.20
N PRO A 57 -14.06 2.85 -33.00
CA PRO A 57 -13.89 1.42 -32.76
C PRO A 57 -12.42 1.03 -32.61
N GLY A 58 -12.09 0.34 -31.52
CA GLY A 58 -10.72 -0.09 -31.22
C GLY A 58 -10.58 -1.60 -31.08
N VAL A 59 -9.35 -2.08 -31.12
CA VAL A 59 -8.99 -3.50 -31.06
C VAL A 59 -8.09 -3.75 -29.85
N CYS A 60 -8.40 -4.81 -29.10
CA CYS A 60 -7.59 -5.27 -27.98
C CYS A 60 -6.97 -6.63 -28.33
N TYR A 61 -5.64 -6.70 -28.31
CA TYR A 61 -4.87 -7.93 -28.51
C TYR A 61 -4.47 -8.51 -27.16
N HIS A 62 -4.90 -9.73 -26.87
CA HIS A 62 -4.52 -10.46 -25.67
C HIS A 62 -3.37 -11.42 -26.01
N LEU A 63 -2.24 -11.31 -25.32
CA LEU A 63 -1.06 -12.16 -25.54
C LEU A 63 -1.10 -13.47 -24.74
N TYR A 64 -2.31 -13.98 -24.48
CA TYR A 64 -2.56 -15.20 -23.72
C TYR A 64 -3.74 -15.97 -24.33
N PRO A 65 -3.70 -17.31 -24.33
CA PRO A 65 -4.79 -18.13 -24.87
C PRO A 65 -6.01 -18.13 -23.93
N SER A 66 -7.18 -18.48 -24.47
CA SER A 66 -8.44 -18.51 -23.71
C SER A 66 -8.39 -19.44 -22.50
N CYS A 67 -7.70 -20.58 -22.59
CA CYS A 67 -7.53 -21.49 -21.46
C CYS A 67 -6.75 -20.86 -20.28
N VAL A 68 -5.81 -19.95 -20.58
CA VAL A 68 -5.08 -19.20 -19.54
C VAL A 68 -5.98 -18.14 -18.93
N TYR A 69 -6.79 -17.44 -19.75
CA TYR A 69 -7.77 -16.47 -19.25
C TYR A 69 -8.82 -17.12 -18.32
N GLU A 70 -9.27 -18.33 -18.63
CA GLU A 70 -10.20 -19.10 -17.78
C GLU A 70 -9.59 -19.49 -16.43
N SER A 71 -8.25 -19.56 -16.35
CA SER A 71 -7.52 -19.80 -15.09
C SER A 71 -7.29 -18.55 -14.24
N PHE A 72 -7.59 -17.34 -14.77
CA PHE A 72 -7.45 -16.10 -14.01
C PHE A 72 -8.51 -16.02 -12.90
N SER A 73 -8.13 -15.38 -11.79
CA SER A 73 -9.10 -15.05 -10.74
C SER A 73 -10.17 -14.11 -11.28
N GLU A 74 -11.41 -14.25 -10.80
CA GLU A 74 -12.50 -13.40 -11.29
C GLU A 74 -12.26 -11.93 -10.92
N TYR A 75 -11.80 -11.71 -9.68
CA TYR A 75 -11.47 -10.39 -9.12
C TYR A 75 -10.06 -10.42 -8.53
N GLN A 76 -9.45 -9.24 -8.42
CA GLN A 76 -8.19 -9.06 -7.71
C GLN A 76 -8.41 -9.30 -6.20
N LEU A 77 -7.38 -9.83 -5.53
CA LEU A 77 -7.42 -10.02 -4.08
C LEU A 77 -7.64 -8.65 -3.38
N PRO A 78 -8.54 -8.56 -2.39
CA PRO A 78 -8.77 -7.31 -1.67
C PRO A 78 -7.52 -6.77 -1.01
N GLU A 79 -7.45 -5.45 -0.89
CA GLU A 79 -6.31 -4.76 -0.27
C GLU A 79 -5.99 -5.29 1.13
N LEU A 80 -7.02 -5.59 1.91
CA LEU A 80 -6.94 -6.18 3.25
C LEU A 80 -6.06 -7.43 3.33
N LEU A 81 -5.96 -8.22 2.26
CA LEU A 81 -5.22 -9.48 2.26
C LEU A 81 -3.84 -9.36 1.61
N ARG A 82 -3.47 -8.19 1.09
CA ARG A 82 -2.25 -8.00 0.28
C ARG A 82 -1.37 -6.84 0.74
N THR A 83 -1.72 -6.17 1.84
CA THR A 83 -0.94 -5.07 2.41
C THR A 83 -0.71 -5.28 3.92
N PRO A 84 0.35 -4.69 4.49
CA PRO A 84 0.54 -4.66 5.93
C PRO A 84 -0.63 -3.97 6.64
N LEU A 85 -1.10 -4.56 7.73
CA LEU A 85 -2.31 -4.12 8.43
C LEU A 85 -2.06 -3.00 9.46
N ASN A 86 -0.85 -2.46 9.54
CA ASN A 86 -0.42 -1.51 10.59
C ASN A 86 -1.35 -0.30 10.72
N SER A 87 -1.59 0.40 9.60
CA SER A 87 -2.45 1.59 9.57
C SER A 87 -3.91 1.23 9.88
N LEU A 88 -4.39 0.12 9.33
CA LEU A 88 -5.76 -0.36 9.56
C LEU A 88 -5.98 -0.72 11.04
N CYS A 89 -5.03 -1.43 11.66
CA CYS A 89 -5.10 -1.81 13.07
C CYS A 89 -5.15 -0.58 13.99
N LEU A 90 -4.36 0.46 13.69
CA LEU A 90 -4.45 1.75 14.39
C LEU A 90 -5.84 2.40 14.24
N GLN A 91 -6.35 2.46 13.00
CA GLN A 91 -7.67 3.03 12.72
C GLN A 91 -8.78 2.28 13.46
N ILE A 92 -8.76 0.94 13.43
CA ILE A 92 -9.72 0.10 14.18
C ILE A 92 -9.65 0.41 15.67
N LYS A 93 -8.46 0.57 16.23
CA LYS A 93 -8.31 0.87 17.65
C LYS A 93 -8.81 2.27 18.02
N SER A 94 -8.76 3.22 17.08
CA SER A 94 -9.34 4.56 17.27
C SER A 94 -10.87 4.54 17.38
N LEU A 95 -11.52 3.49 16.88
CA LEU A 95 -12.96 3.25 17.02
C LEU A 95 -13.34 2.63 18.38
N GLN A 96 -12.41 2.57 19.35
CA GLN A 96 -12.61 2.04 20.70
C GLN A 96 -13.02 0.55 20.74
N VAL A 97 -12.53 -0.24 19.79
CA VAL A 97 -12.74 -1.69 19.74
C VAL A 97 -11.85 -2.43 20.75
N GLU A 98 -12.42 -3.41 21.46
CA GLU A 98 -11.72 -4.15 22.53
C GLU A 98 -10.60 -5.05 22.00
N SER A 99 -10.85 -5.84 20.95
CA SER A 99 -9.85 -6.70 20.30
C SER A 99 -9.80 -6.46 18.78
N ILE A 100 -8.60 -6.16 18.26
CA ILE A 100 -8.39 -5.95 16.82
C ILE A 100 -8.57 -7.26 16.06
N GLY A 101 -8.07 -8.37 16.64
CA GLY A 101 -8.18 -9.70 16.04
C GLY A 101 -9.62 -10.17 15.90
N GLU A 102 -10.44 -9.99 16.94
CA GLU A 102 -11.87 -10.36 16.89
C GLU A 102 -12.63 -9.54 15.85
N PHE A 103 -12.36 -8.23 15.77
CA PHE A 103 -12.99 -7.38 14.78
C PHE A 103 -12.62 -7.76 13.34
N LEU A 104 -11.34 -8.02 13.07
CA LEU A 104 -10.90 -8.46 11.74
C LEU A 104 -11.38 -9.86 11.38
N SER A 105 -11.61 -10.73 12.37
CA SER A 105 -12.19 -12.06 12.14
C SER A 105 -13.64 -12.01 11.64
N ALA A 106 -14.37 -10.94 11.98
CA ALA A 106 -15.74 -10.70 11.54
C ALA A 106 -15.82 -10.03 10.15
N ALA A 107 -14.69 -9.71 9.51
CA ALA A 107 -14.66 -9.12 8.19
C ALA A 107 -15.13 -10.12 7.11
N LEU A 108 -15.65 -9.60 5.99
CA LEU A 108 -16.14 -10.41 4.86
C LEU A 108 -15.07 -11.40 4.34
N GLN A 109 -13.81 -10.98 4.37
CA GLN A 109 -12.66 -11.83 4.12
C GLN A 109 -11.63 -11.55 5.21
N ALA A 110 -11.57 -12.44 6.21
CA ALA A 110 -10.66 -12.30 7.32
C ALA A 110 -9.20 -12.42 6.86
N PRO A 111 -8.29 -11.53 7.30
CA PRO A 111 -6.86 -11.66 7.05
C PRO A 111 -6.26 -12.83 7.83
N GLU A 112 -5.05 -13.23 7.44
CA GLU A 112 -4.30 -14.26 8.16
C GLU A 112 -4.02 -13.80 9.61
N PRO A 113 -4.23 -14.67 10.63
CA PRO A 113 -3.94 -14.32 12.03
C PRO A 113 -2.51 -13.82 12.26
N LEU A 114 -1.53 -14.38 11.54
CA LEU A 114 -0.14 -13.97 11.62
C LEU A 114 0.07 -12.53 11.14
N ALA A 115 -0.60 -12.12 10.06
CA ALA A 115 -0.53 -10.75 9.55
C ALA A 115 -1.09 -9.74 10.56
N VAL A 116 -2.15 -10.10 11.28
CA VAL A 116 -2.73 -9.26 12.35
C VAL A 116 -1.76 -9.17 13.54
N GLN A 117 -1.21 -10.31 13.98
CA GLN A 117 -0.25 -10.35 15.07
C GLN A 117 0.99 -9.50 14.79
N ASN A 118 1.57 -9.65 13.59
CA ASN A 118 2.71 -8.84 13.14
C ASN A 118 2.42 -7.34 13.20
N ALA A 119 1.20 -6.94 12.80
CA ALA A 119 0.80 -5.54 12.85
C ALA A 119 0.69 -5.02 14.28
N ILE A 120 0.08 -5.80 15.20
CA ILE A 120 -0.03 -5.44 16.61
C ILE A 120 1.36 -5.30 17.25
N GLU A 121 2.24 -6.27 17.03
CA GLU A 121 3.63 -6.24 17.55
C GLU A 121 4.41 -5.05 17.01
N PHE A 122 4.27 -4.75 15.71
CA PHE A 122 4.88 -3.58 15.11
C PHE A 122 4.39 -2.28 15.77
N LEU A 123 3.08 -2.15 16.02
CA LEU A 123 2.51 -0.96 16.65
C LEU A 123 2.94 -0.80 18.12
N LYS A 124 3.10 -1.91 18.85
CA LYS A 124 3.69 -1.91 20.20
C LYS A 124 5.15 -1.46 20.15
N MET A 125 5.94 -2.00 19.22
CA MET A 125 7.35 -1.62 19.01
C MET A 125 7.54 -0.14 18.62
N VAL A 126 6.59 0.41 17.85
CA VAL A 126 6.58 1.83 17.49
C VAL A 126 6.16 2.72 18.67
N GLY A 127 5.54 2.14 19.71
CA GLY A 127 5.01 2.84 20.87
C GLY A 127 3.64 3.47 20.62
N ALA A 128 2.96 3.09 19.54
CA ALA A 128 1.61 3.56 19.23
C ALA A 128 0.53 2.80 20.03
N LEU A 129 0.82 1.54 20.37
CA LEU A 129 0.02 0.73 21.30
C LEU A 129 0.82 0.43 22.57
N ASP A 130 0.13 0.31 23.71
CA ASP A 130 0.69 -0.23 24.94
C ASP A 130 0.66 -1.77 24.94
N GLU A 131 1.21 -2.40 26.00
CA GLU A 131 1.21 -3.87 26.14
C GLU A 131 -0.19 -4.48 26.19
N LYS A 132 -1.18 -3.70 26.64
CA LYS A 132 -2.60 -4.05 26.72
C LYS A 132 -3.38 -3.66 25.45
N GLU A 133 -2.67 -3.28 24.39
CA GLU A 133 -3.23 -2.84 23.10
C GLU A 133 -4.03 -1.53 23.14
N ASN A 134 -3.90 -0.69 24.18
CA ASN A 134 -4.50 0.63 24.20
C ASN A 134 -3.67 1.63 23.41
N LEU A 135 -4.34 2.61 22.79
CA LEU A 135 -3.68 3.71 22.09
C LEU A 135 -2.90 4.59 23.07
N THR A 136 -1.66 4.91 22.71
CA THR A 136 -0.83 5.88 23.44
C THR A 136 -0.95 7.28 22.84
N ASN A 137 -0.41 8.28 23.53
CA ASN A 137 -0.34 9.66 23.02
C ASN A 137 0.47 9.77 21.71
N LEU A 138 1.35 8.80 21.42
CA LEU A 138 2.14 8.75 20.18
C LEU A 138 1.34 8.24 18.98
N ALA A 139 0.15 7.68 19.19
CA ALA A 139 -0.70 7.23 18.11
C ALA A 139 -1.43 8.38 17.40
N SER A 140 -1.66 9.51 18.07
CA SER A 140 -2.44 10.62 17.49
C SER A 140 -1.82 11.15 16.20
N PRO A 141 -0.50 11.46 16.12
CA PRO A 141 0.10 11.95 14.88
C PRO A 141 0.12 10.89 13.77
N LEU A 142 0.20 9.60 14.13
CA LEU A 142 0.21 8.48 13.19
C LEU A 142 -1.17 8.24 12.57
N LEU A 143 -2.25 8.51 13.32
CA LEU A 143 -3.63 8.41 12.83
C LEU A 143 -4.00 9.52 11.84
N PHE A 144 -3.42 10.72 12.00
CA PHE A 144 -3.74 11.87 11.15
C PHE A 144 -3.15 11.78 9.74
N HIS A 145 -2.09 11.00 9.56
CA HIS A 145 -1.44 10.86 8.27
C HIS A 145 -1.86 9.51 7.65
N SER A 146 -2.37 9.54 6.42
CA SER A 146 -2.57 8.32 5.63
C SER A 146 -1.23 7.93 5.01
N GLY A 147 -0.58 6.88 5.51
CA GLY A 147 0.73 6.46 5.02
C GLY A 147 1.31 5.28 5.79
N ASP A 148 2.51 4.86 5.39
CA ASP A 148 3.25 3.82 6.10
C ASP A 148 3.65 4.32 7.51
N VAL A 149 3.13 3.66 8.53
CA VAL A 149 3.39 3.96 9.95
C VAL A 149 4.89 4.01 10.26
N LYS A 150 5.70 3.20 9.56
CA LYS A 150 7.16 3.22 9.71
C LYS A 150 7.76 4.54 9.23
N ALA A 151 7.41 4.96 8.01
CA ALA A 151 7.87 6.22 7.43
C ALA A 151 7.38 7.42 8.26
N GLN A 152 6.17 7.33 8.81
CA GLN A 152 5.63 8.37 9.69
C GLN A 152 6.40 8.51 11.00
N LYS A 153 6.79 7.39 11.64
CA LYS A 153 7.63 7.43 12.85
C LYS A 153 8.97 8.13 12.57
N GLU A 154 9.61 7.79 11.45
CA GLU A 154 10.87 8.41 11.03
C GLU A 154 10.70 9.91 10.78
N ALA A 155 9.62 10.32 10.12
CA ALA A 155 9.30 11.73 9.89
C ALA A 155 9.02 12.50 11.19
N VAL A 156 8.26 11.92 12.14
CA VAL A 156 7.99 12.53 13.44
C VAL A 156 9.27 12.64 14.27
N ALA A 157 10.13 11.62 14.25
CA ALA A 157 11.42 11.64 14.93
C ALA A 157 12.34 12.71 14.33
N LEU A 158 12.40 12.82 13.00
CA LEU A 158 13.13 13.88 12.31
C LEU A 158 12.59 15.25 12.68
N LEU A 159 11.27 15.46 12.68
CA LEU A 159 10.67 16.75 13.05
C LEU A 159 11.01 17.13 14.50
N HIS A 160 10.95 16.17 15.43
CA HIS A 160 11.37 16.39 16.82
C HIS A 160 12.85 16.75 16.90
N PHE A 161 13.71 16.07 16.13
CA PHE A 161 15.13 16.36 16.08
C PHE A 161 15.41 17.74 15.46
N TYR A 162 14.75 18.11 14.36
CA TYR A 162 14.86 19.43 13.75
C TYR A 162 14.37 20.55 14.68
N CYS A 163 13.24 20.37 15.38
CA CYS A 163 12.78 21.31 16.40
C CYS A 163 13.77 21.39 17.56
N ALA A 164 14.32 20.28 18.04
CA ALA A 164 15.33 20.28 19.09
C ALA A 164 16.61 21.00 18.65
N VAL A 165 17.10 20.76 17.43
CA VAL A 165 18.26 21.45 16.84
C VAL A 165 17.99 22.95 16.66
N PHE A 166 16.80 23.32 16.21
CA PHE A 166 16.40 24.73 16.04
C PHE A 166 16.28 25.46 17.38
N ILE A 167 15.70 24.82 18.40
CA ILE A 167 15.52 25.38 19.75
C ILE A 167 16.85 25.43 20.52
N LEU A 168 17.71 24.41 20.37
CA LEU A 168 19.02 24.32 21.04
C LEU A 168 20.12 25.13 20.33
N GLY A 169 19.83 25.74 19.18
CA GLY A 169 20.71 26.72 18.53
C GLY A 169 22.01 26.17 17.97
N THR A 170 22.13 24.85 17.79
CA THR A 170 23.32 24.24 17.15
C THR A 170 23.30 24.52 15.66
N LYS A 171 24.08 25.53 15.22
CA LYS A 171 24.30 25.89 13.81
C LYS A 171 25.16 24.88 13.04
N GLU A 172 24.80 23.60 13.04
CA GLU A 172 25.40 22.65 12.09
C GLU A 172 24.37 22.17 11.07
N ALA A 173 24.66 22.57 9.84
CA ALA A 173 23.83 22.42 8.67
C ALA A 173 23.62 20.95 8.32
N ILE A 174 22.36 20.52 8.31
CA ILE A 174 21.91 19.33 7.57
C ILE A 174 21.06 19.84 6.40
N PHE A 175 21.67 20.68 5.55
CA PHE A 175 21.20 20.95 4.20
C PHE A 175 22.34 21.60 3.39
N THR A 176 23.23 20.79 2.83
CA THR A 176 23.95 21.17 1.61
C THR A 176 23.56 20.21 0.49
N ASP A 177 23.08 20.84 -0.57
CA ASP A 177 22.26 20.42 -1.71
C ASP A 177 22.84 19.28 -2.60
N PRO A 178 22.01 18.54 -3.36
CA PRO A 178 22.42 17.56 -4.35
C PRO A 178 22.48 18.20 -5.75
N SER A 179 23.66 18.60 -6.25
CA SER A 179 23.97 18.74 -7.72
C SER A 179 25.23 19.56 -8.05
N VAL A 180 26.44 19.15 -7.64
CA VAL A 180 27.67 19.55 -8.38
C VAL A 180 28.77 18.49 -8.25
N SER A 181 29.05 17.76 -9.34
CA SER A 181 30.41 17.35 -9.77
C SER A 181 30.35 16.52 -11.07
N LEU A 182 30.06 17.21 -12.18
CA LEU A 182 30.80 16.98 -13.43
C LEU A 182 32.17 17.62 -13.21
N PHE A 183 33.24 16.81 -13.14
CA PHE A 183 34.63 17.06 -13.55
C PHE A 183 35.57 16.05 -12.85
N SER A 184 35.90 14.98 -13.58
CA SER A 184 37.25 14.42 -13.70
C SER A 184 37.33 13.68 -15.02
#